data_AF-A0A8J6ZVR7-F1
#
_entry.id   AF-A0A8J6ZVR7-F1
#
_cell.length_a   1.000
_cell.length_b   1.000
_cell.length_c   1.000
_cell.angle_alpha   90.00
_cell.angle_beta   90.00
_cell.angle_gamma   90.00
#
_symmetry.space_group_name_H-M   'P 1'
#
loop_
_entity.id
_entity.type
_entity.pdbx_description
1 polymer ?
#
loop_
_entity_poly.entity_id
_entity_poly.type
_entity_poly.pdbx_seq_one_letter_code
_entity_poly.pdbx_strand_id
1 'polypeptide(L)'
;MNRFDNMKKRAELQQDIPMLKAYDGQFLIDALSTFLEENSGKVFSVSEVFAGIYGELNAADIREIKNKILNELSRGHRTGRFHRVPEQIGFYTWDYDLVNNG
;
A
#
# COMPACT_ATOMS: atom_id res chain seq x y z
N MET A 1 -3.27 28.83 -19.05
CA MET A 1 -2.64 27.75 -18.26
C MET A 1 -2.19 26.66 -19.22
N ASN A 2 -0.90 26.33 -19.29
CA ASN A 2 -0.40 25.35 -20.26
C ASN A 2 -0.30 23.93 -19.64
N ARG A 3 -0.03 22.92 -20.48
CA ARG A 3 0.07 21.51 -20.05
C ARG A 3 1.15 21.25 -18.98
N PHE A 4 2.29 21.93 -19.07
CA PHE A 4 3.36 21.89 -18.08
C PHE A 4 2.97 22.52 -16.75
N ASP A 5 2.19 23.61 -16.76
CA ASP A 5 1.65 24.21 -15.53
C ASP A 5 0.68 23.25 -14.84
N ASN A 6 -0.13 22.50 -15.60
CA ASN A 6 -0.99 21.46 -15.05
C ASN A 6 -0.22 20.23 -14.55
N MET A 7 0.89 19.86 -15.20
CA MET A 7 1.77 18.78 -14.72
C MET A 7 2.49 19.16 -13.43
N LYS A 8 3.08 20.37 -13.37
CA LYS A 8 3.70 20.89 -12.14
C LYS A 8 2.69 21.01 -11.01
N LYS A 9 1.50 21.55 -11.28
CA LYS A 9 0.45 21.67 -10.26
C LYS A 9 -0.06 20.31 -9.79
N ARG A 10 -0.09 19.28 -10.66
CA ARG A 10 -0.39 17.90 -10.26
C ARG A 10 0.70 17.29 -9.40
N ALA A 11 1.97 17.51 -9.74
CA ALA A 11 3.12 17.08 -8.94
C ALA A 11 3.22 17.82 -7.59
N GLU A 12 2.91 19.11 -7.54
CA GLU A 12 2.87 19.91 -6.31
C GLU A 12 1.66 19.58 -5.42
N LEU A 13 0.53 19.16 -6.00
CA LEU A 13 -0.61 18.56 -5.28
C LEU A 13 -0.36 17.08 -4.89
N GLN A 14 0.75 16.53 -5.35
CA GLN A 14 1.20 15.16 -5.13
C GLN A 14 2.57 15.23 -4.45
N GLN A 15 2.63 16.00 -3.36
CA GLN A 15 3.66 15.80 -2.34
C GLN A 15 3.42 14.41 -1.75
N ASP A 16 3.85 13.36 -2.47
CA ASP A 16 3.68 12.00 -2.02
C ASP A 16 4.52 11.86 -0.74
N ILE A 17 3.84 11.71 0.39
CA ILE A 17 4.45 11.32 1.66
C ILE A 17 5.45 10.19 1.34
N PRO A 18 6.75 10.36 1.67
CA PRO A 18 7.76 9.42 1.23
C PRO A 18 7.55 8.07 1.90
N MET A 19 7.67 6.99 1.12
CA MET A 19 7.73 5.65 1.67
C MET A 19 9.06 5.43 2.42
N LEU A 20 9.12 4.40 3.25
CA LEU A 20 10.37 3.94 3.84
C LEU A 20 11.38 3.59 2.75
N LYS A 21 12.67 3.74 3.06
CA LYS A 21 13.79 3.53 2.13
C LYS A 21 13.75 2.19 1.38
N ALA A 22 13.22 1.13 2.00
CA ALA A 22 13.07 -0.18 1.36
C ALA A 22 12.13 -0.16 0.15
N TYR A 23 11.18 0.79 0.13
CA TYR A 23 10.15 0.94 -0.88
C TYR A 23 10.28 2.25 -1.67
N ASP A 24 11.28 3.08 -1.35
CA ASP A 24 11.49 4.36 -2.01
C ASP A 24 11.68 4.20 -3.53
N GLY A 25 11.04 5.07 -4.31
CA GLY A 25 11.01 5.02 -5.77
C GLY A 25 10.16 3.90 -6.38
N GLN A 26 9.58 2.98 -5.59
CA GLN A 26 8.65 1.98 -6.11
C GLN A 26 7.27 2.60 -6.40
N PHE A 27 6.51 2.00 -7.33
CA PHE A 27 5.08 2.26 -7.37
C PHE A 27 4.42 1.65 -6.14
N LEU A 28 3.38 2.29 -5.61
CA LEU A 28 2.69 1.83 -4.39
C LEU A 28 2.25 0.35 -4.47
N ILE A 29 1.79 -0.12 -5.63
CA ILE A 29 1.39 -1.52 -5.81
C ILE A 29 2.58 -2.49 -5.70
N ASP A 30 3.76 -2.08 -6.17
CA ASP A 30 4.98 -2.88 -6.10
C ASP A 30 5.51 -2.89 -4.66
N ALA A 31 5.44 -1.75 -3.96
CA ALA A 31 5.76 -1.65 -2.54
C ALA A 31 4.86 -2.55 -1.68
N LEU A 32 3.54 -2.52 -1.91
CA LEU A 32 2.58 -3.41 -1.24
C LEU A 32 2.87 -4.89 -1.51
N SER A 33 3.22 -5.24 -2.75
CA SER A 33 3.54 -6.61 -3.13
C SER A 33 4.81 -7.07 -2.43
N THR A 34 5.87 -6.26 -2.48
CA THR A 34 7.16 -6.51 -1.83
C THR A 34 6.99 -6.70 -0.33
N PHE A 35 6.29 -5.78 0.36
CA PHE A 35 6.05 -5.88 1.80
C PHE A 35 5.34 -7.17 2.21
N LEU A 36 4.30 -7.56 1.47
CA LEU A 36 3.55 -8.79 1.76
C LEU A 36 4.41 -10.03 1.46
N GLU A 37 5.13 -10.05 0.34
CA GLU A 37 6.00 -11.17 -0.07
C GLU A 37 7.13 -11.41 0.94
N GLU A 38 7.83 -10.36 1.34
CA GLU A 38 8.88 -10.39 2.38
C GLU A 38 8.36 -10.91 3.73
N ASN A 39 7.05 -10.82 3.95
CA ASN A 39 6.35 -11.29 5.14
C ASN A 39 5.36 -12.42 4.84
N SER A 40 5.67 -13.26 3.86
CA SER A 40 4.84 -14.41 3.50
C SER A 40 4.53 -15.30 4.71
N GLY A 41 3.30 -15.84 4.74
CA GLY A 41 2.76 -16.59 5.88
C GLY A 41 2.20 -15.72 7.02
N LYS A 42 2.22 -14.38 6.89
CA LYS A 42 1.59 -13.46 7.86
C LYS A 42 0.39 -12.74 7.28
N VAL A 43 -0.52 -12.34 8.15
CA VAL A 43 -1.69 -11.51 7.84
C VAL A 43 -1.48 -10.10 8.38
N PHE A 44 -1.80 -9.09 7.57
CA PHE A 44 -1.68 -7.69 7.93
C PHE A 44 -3.01 -6.97 7.75
N SER A 45 -3.39 -6.18 8.76
CA SER A 45 -4.41 -5.17 8.63
C SER A 45 -3.94 -4.01 7.75
N VAL A 46 -4.89 -3.25 7.21
CA VAL A 46 -4.61 -1.99 6.50
C VAL A 46 -3.73 -1.04 7.33
N SER A 47 -3.94 -0.94 8.64
CA SER A 47 -3.13 -0.08 9.52
C SER A 47 -1.68 -0.55 9.62
N GLU A 48 -1.45 -1.87 9.71
CA GLU A 48 -0.10 -2.42 9.73
C GLU A 48 0.60 -2.28 8.38
N VAL A 49 -0.15 -2.34 7.28
CA VAL A 49 0.37 -2.01 5.94
C VAL A 49 0.82 -0.54 5.86
N PHE A 50 0.06 0.41 6.42
CA PHE A 50 0.52 1.82 6.48
C PHE A 50 1.85 1.93 7.22
N ALA A 51 1.92 1.35 8.42
CA ALA A 51 3.12 1.40 9.24
C ALA A 51 4.31 0.70 8.57
N GLY A 52 4.06 -0.42 7.88
CA GLY A 52 5.07 -1.18 7.16
C GLY A 52 5.66 -0.45 5.95
N ILE A 53 4.85 0.35 5.24
CA ILE A 53 5.29 1.05 4.02
C ILE A 53 5.82 2.45 4.30
N TYR A 54 5.22 3.17 5.24
CA TYR A 54 5.50 4.59 5.49
C TYR A 54 6.12 4.88 6.87
N GLY A 55 6.14 3.90 7.77
CA GLY A 55 6.54 4.12 9.16
C GLY A 55 5.46 4.85 9.97
N GLU A 56 5.88 5.58 11.00
CA GLU A 56 4.97 6.37 11.81
C GLU A 56 4.46 7.59 11.03
N LEU A 57 3.13 7.66 10.87
CA LEU A 57 2.45 8.77 10.20
C LEU A 57 1.51 9.49 11.16
N ASN A 58 1.40 10.81 10.99
CA ASN A 58 0.42 11.59 11.72
C ASN A 58 -0.99 11.42 11.10
N ALA A 59 -2.02 11.89 11.79
CA ALA A 59 -3.40 11.71 11.36
C ALA A 59 -3.77 12.46 10.07
N ALA A 60 -3.08 13.55 9.73
CA ALA A 60 -3.29 14.27 8.47
C ALA A 60 -2.72 13.46 7.29
N ASP A 61 -1.49 12.96 7.46
CA ASP A 61 -0.80 12.15 6.46
C ASP A 61 -1.59 10.88 6.15
N ILE A 62 -2.04 10.16 7.19
CA ILE A 62 -2.89 8.97 7.02
C ILE A 62 -4.12 9.30 6.19
N ARG A 63 -4.83 10.40 6.45
CA ARG A 63 -6.04 10.78 5.69
C ARG A 63 -5.72 11.02 4.21
N GLU A 64 -4.56 11.61 3.92
CA GLU A 64 -4.15 11.92 2.56
C GLU A 64 -3.89 10.66 1.72
N ILE A 65 -3.15 9.70 2.28
CA ILE A 65 -2.77 8.49 1.54
C ILE A 65 -3.76 7.34 1.68
N LYS A 66 -4.73 7.44 2.61
CA LYS A 66 -5.63 6.32 2.95
C LYS A 66 -6.32 5.71 1.73
N ASN A 67 -6.93 6.57 0.93
CA ASN A 67 -7.67 6.13 -0.25
C ASN A 67 -6.75 5.54 -1.32
N LYS A 68 -5.51 6.03 -1.47
CA LYS A 68 -4.53 5.47 -2.41
C LYS A 68 -4.17 4.03 -2.02
N ILE A 69 -3.81 3.79 -0.76
CA ILE A 69 -3.51 2.45 -0.23
C ILE A 69 -4.70 1.50 -0.38
N LEU A 70 -5.91 1.91 0.02
CA LEU A 70 -7.09 1.05 -0.09
C LEU A 70 -7.41 0.68 -1.55
N ASN A 71 -7.27 1.63 -2.47
CA ASN A 71 -7.48 1.40 -3.89
C ASN A 71 -6.45 0.41 -4.45
N GLU A 72 -5.18 0.55 -4.09
CA GLU A 72 -4.12 -0.34 -4.56
C GLU A 72 -4.16 -1.72 -3.91
N LEU A 73 -4.54 -1.84 -2.64
CA LEU A 73 -4.81 -3.14 -2.01
C LEU A 73 -5.97 -3.87 -2.69
N SER A 74 -7.06 -3.15 -2.98
CA SER A 74 -8.19 -3.70 -3.75
C SER A 74 -7.78 -4.09 -5.17
N ARG A 75 -6.98 -3.27 -5.84
CA ARG A 75 -6.45 -3.56 -7.18
C ARG A 75 -5.57 -4.79 -7.18
N GLY A 76 -4.57 -4.84 -6.29
CA GLY A 76 -3.62 -5.96 -6.16
C GLY A 76 -4.32 -7.28 -5.92
N HIS A 77 -5.32 -7.30 -5.04
CA HIS A 77 -6.17 -8.47 -4.85
C HIS A 77 -6.91 -8.88 -6.12
N ARG A 78 -7.61 -7.95 -6.79
CA ARG A 78 -8.34 -8.25 -8.04
C ARG A 78 -7.42 -8.73 -9.17
N THR A 79 -6.17 -8.29 -9.18
CA THR A 79 -5.17 -8.68 -10.19
C THR A 79 -4.34 -9.90 -9.79
N GLY A 80 -4.61 -10.53 -8.65
CA GLY A 80 -3.92 -11.75 -8.20
C GLY A 80 -2.46 -11.53 -7.76
N ARG A 81 -2.10 -10.31 -7.32
CA ARG A 81 -0.75 -10.05 -6.79
C ARG A 81 -0.55 -10.54 -5.36
N PHE A 82 -1.63 -10.50 -4.58
CA PHE A 82 -1.71 -10.92 -3.19
C PHE A 82 -3.18 -11.12 -2.84
N HIS A 83 -3.46 -11.62 -1.65
CA HIS A 83 -4.80 -12.07 -1.26
C HIS A 83 -5.38 -11.19 -0.18
N ARG A 84 -6.69 -10.90 -0.28
CA ARG A 84 -7.48 -10.45 0.86
C ARG A 84 -7.86 -11.68 1.69
N VAL A 85 -7.81 -11.55 3.01
CA VAL A 85 -8.22 -12.64 3.92
C VAL A 85 -9.75 -12.81 3.86
N PRO A 86 -10.28 -14.01 3.59
CA PRO A 86 -11.71 -14.28 3.65
C PRO A 86 -12.28 -13.94 5.02
N GLU A 87 -13.50 -13.40 5.04
CA GLU A 87 -14.26 -13.07 6.27
C GLU A 87 -13.63 -11.99 7.19
N GLN A 88 -12.40 -11.53 6.91
CA GLN A 88 -11.73 -10.46 7.65
C GLN A 88 -11.58 -9.20 6.78
N ILE A 89 -12.41 -8.20 7.06
CA ILE A 89 -12.43 -6.95 6.29
C ILE A 89 -11.17 -6.13 6.60
N GLY A 90 -10.45 -5.72 5.55
CA GLY A 90 -9.25 -4.89 5.69
C GLY A 90 -7.99 -5.67 6.06
N PHE A 91 -7.97 -6.98 5.85
CA PHE A 91 -6.81 -7.83 6.08
C PHE A 91 -6.31 -8.47 4.79
N TYR A 92 -4.99 -8.52 4.64
CA TYR A 92 -4.31 -8.99 3.44
C TYR A 92 -3.12 -9.88 3.79
N THR A 93 -2.77 -10.80 2.90
CA THR A 93 -1.62 -11.70 2.99
C THR A 93 -1.03 -11.90 1.60
N TRP A 94 0.25 -12.26 1.53
CA TRP A 94 0.88 -12.69 0.29
C TRP A 94 0.26 -13.98 -0.25
N ASP A 95 0.07 -14.96 0.62
CA ASP A 95 -0.41 -16.29 0.27
C ASP A 95 -1.25 -16.83 1.44
N TYR A 96 -2.45 -17.30 1.15
CA TYR A 96 -3.38 -17.84 2.15
C TYR A 96 -2.97 -19.25 2.61
N ASP A 97 -2.37 -20.04 1.72
CA ASP A 97 -1.99 -21.42 2.04
C ASP A 97 -0.79 -21.45 2.99
N LEU A 98 0.08 -20.43 2.94
CA LEU A 98 1.18 -20.27 3.88
C LEU A 98 0.71 -19.83 5.28
N VAL A 99 -0.45 -19.19 5.40
CA VAL A 99 -1.00 -18.75 6.70
C VAL A 99 -1.63 -19.91 7.46
N ASN A 100 -2.29 -20.85 6.77
CA ASN A 100 -3.04 -21.93 7.43
C ASN A 100 -2.20 -23.19 7.74
N ASN A 101 -0.95 -23.23 7.30
CA ASN A 101 -0.03 -24.37 7.48
C ASN A 101 1.13 -24.06 8.46
N GLY A 102 1.04 -22.97 9.23
CA GLY A 102 2.04 -22.52 10.20
C GLY A 102 1.63 -22.75 11.65
#